data_AF-A0A0A2VUP4-F1
#
_entry.id   AF-A0A0A2VUP4-F1
#
_cell.length_a   1.000
_cell.length_b   1.000
_cell.length_c   1.000
_cell.angle_alpha   90.00
_cell.angle_beta   90.00
_cell.angle_gamma   90.00
#
_symmetry.space_group_name_H-M   'P 1'
#
loop_
_entity.id
_entity.type
_entity.pdbx_description
1 polymer ?
#
loop_
_entity_poly.entity_id
_entity_poly.type
_entity_poly.pdbx_seq_one_letter_code
_entity_poly.pdbx_strand_id
1 'polypeptide(L)'
;MSTEENTSSENSHHDEDIEMLDYFDTSDNESATWEPTFTAWFSLLGSTRIAPNLPLTVQRLAGAVRALDSVIEGKAEPFLPPRFGYVQLFDFLESLKSNIQLHNYCGSIDTKPHQTIAAIAYELYRNAQDTPTATGRWRRFRLVGGRWKDAIRSSPLLLLAFSKTAASFA
;
A
#
# COMPACT_ATOMS: atom_id res chain seq x y z
N MET A 1 11.69 -73.42 27.72
CA MET A 1 12.13 -72.19 28.42
C MET A 1 12.23 -71.13 27.32
N SER A 2 11.16 -70.37 27.02
CA SER A 2 10.54 -69.32 27.86
C SER A 2 11.56 -68.21 28.12
N THR A 3 11.34 -66.91 27.92
CA THR A 3 10.24 -66.02 27.50
C THR A 3 10.90 -64.64 27.30
N GLU A 4 10.63 -63.90 26.23
CA GLU A 4 9.93 -62.58 26.22
C GLU A 4 10.25 -61.58 27.35
N GLU A 5 10.67 -60.36 26.95
CA GLU A 5 10.13 -59.03 27.35
C GLU A 5 10.98 -57.96 26.63
N ASN A 6 10.53 -57.34 25.54
CA ASN A 6 9.68 -56.14 25.47
C ASN A 6 10.02 -55.03 26.47
N THR A 7 10.54 -53.90 25.97
CA THR A 7 10.00 -52.57 26.31
C THR A 7 10.08 -51.66 25.08
N SER A 8 8.89 -51.36 24.57
CA SER A 8 8.57 -50.21 23.73
C SER A 8 8.64 -48.92 24.57
N SER A 9 9.16 -47.87 23.95
CA SER A 9 8.84 -46.46 24.23
C SER A 9 9.22 -45.76 22.91
N GLU A 10 8.32 -45.55 21.96
CA GLU A 10 7.14 -44.69 22.03
C GLU A 10 7.52 -43.24 22.36
N ASN A 11 6.99 -42.35 21.49
CA ASN A 11 6.96 -40.90 21.50
C ASN A 11 8.17 -40.14 20.91
N SER A 12 7.98 -39.19 20.00
CA SER A 12 6.74 -38.60 19.48
C SER A 12 7.05 -37.85 18.18
N HIS A 13 6.19 -38.04 17.18
CA HIS A 13 5.96 -37.05 16.13
C HIS A 13 5.50 -35.75 16.82
N HIS A 14 6.37 -34.75 16.83
CA HIS A 14 5.94 -33.35 16.84
C HIS A 14 6.26 -32.85 15.42
N ASP A 15 5.30 -32.66 14.52
CA ASP A 15 4.04 -31.92 14.72
C ASP A 15 4.26 -30.76 15.68
N GLU A 16 5.19 -29.89 15.26
CA GLU A 16 5.02 -28.46 15.47
C GLU A 16 4.48 -27.92 14.14
N ASP A 17 3.16 -28.01 14.02
CA ASP A 17 2.29 -26.89 13.69
C ASP A 17 3.05 -25.61 13.27
N ILE A 18 3.62 -25.63 12.07
CA ILE A 18 3.61 -24.42 11.27
C ILE A 18 2.14 -24.27 10.95
N GLU A 19 1.44 -23.52 11.81
CA GLU A 19 0.17 -22.91 11.46
C GLU A 19 0.38 -22.28 10.08
N MET A 20 -0.07 -23.02 9.07
CA MET A 20 -0.34 -22.52 7.74
C MET A 20 -1.42 -21.47 7.97
N LEU A 21 -0.99 -20.27 8.35
CA LEU A 21 -1.81 -19.08 8.41
C LEU A 21 -2.40 -18.93 7.02
N ASP A 22 -3.64 -19.40 6.93
CA ASP A 22 -4.54 -19.38 5.81
C ASP A 22 -3.84 -19.45 4.45
N TYR A 23 -3.68 -20.68 3.97
CA TYR A 23 -3.74 -20.94 2.53
C TYR A 23 -5.09 -20.41 2.04
N PHE A 24 -5.15 -19.10 1.79
CA PHE A 24 -6.18 -18.49 1.00
C PHE A 24 -5.97 -19.01 -0.42
N ASP A 25 -6.60 -20.14 -0.69
CA ASP A 25 -6.90 -20.57 -2.04
C ASP A 25 -7.66 -19.41 -2.70
N THR A 26 -6.93 -18.69 -3.53
CA THR A 26 -7.40 -17.49 -4.22
C THR A 26 -7.60 -17.78 -5.70
N SER A 27 -7.74 -19.06 -6.08
CA SER A 27 -8.18 -19.44 -7.42
C SER A 27 -9.50 -18.77 -7.80
N ASP A 28 -10.31 -18.36 -6.83
CA ASP A 28 -11.61 -17.72 -7.07
C ASP A 28 -11.51 -16.21 -7.37
N ASN A 29 -10.37 -15.55 -7.14
CA ASN A 29 -10.23 -14.11 -7.38
C ASN A 29 -9.58 -13.74 -8.74
N GLU A 30 -9.29 -14.74 -9.58
CA GLU A 30 -8.94 -14.49 -11.00
C GLU A 30 -10.14 -14.00 -11.82
N SER A 31 -11.34 -13.94 -11.22
CA SER A 31 -12.58 -13.46 -11.82
C SER A 31 -12.92 -11.99 -11.50
N ALA A 32 -11.99 -11.20 -10.99
CA ALA A 32 -12.18 -9.75 -10.94
C ALA A 32 -12.28 -9.23 -12.39
N THR A 33 -13.51 -9.07 -12.87
CA THR A 33 -13.77 -8.45 -14.16
C THR A 33 -13.11 -7.05 -14.16
N TRP A 34 -12.65 -6.62 -15.33
CA TRP A 34 -11.91 -5.35 -15.43
C TRP A 34 -12.76 -4.15 -14.99
N GLU A 35 -14.10 -4.23 -15.09
CA GLU A 35 -15.05 -3.17 -14.73
C GLU A 35 -15.08 -2.81 -13.23
N PRO A 36 -15.27 -3.75 -12.29
CA PRO A 36 -15.14 -3.48 -10.85
C PRO A 36 -13.77 -2.90 -10.48
N THR A 37 -12.69 -3.45 -11.02
CA THR A 37 -11.34 -2.94 -10.76
C THR A 37 -11.19 -1.51 -11.27
N PHE A 38 -11.67 -1.25 -12.50
CA PHE A 38 -11.61 0.07 -13.10
C PHE A 38 -12.42 1.08 -12.28
N THR A 39 -13.61 0.70 -11.82
CA THR A 39 -14.46 1.53 -10.97
C THR A 39 -13.79 1.83 -9.62
N ALA A 40 -13.24 0.81 -8.96
CA ALA A 40 -12.49 0.95 -7.72
C ALA A 40 -11.27 1.87 -7.88
N TRP A 41 -10.55 1.72 -8.99
CA TRP A 41 -9.42 2.58 -9.34
C TRP A 41 -9.83 4.04 -9.54
N PHE A 42 -10.89 4.31 -10.31
CA PHE A 42 -11.39 5.68 -10.51
C PHE A 42 -11.90 6.31 -9.22
N SER A 43 -12.54 5.53 -8.35
CA SER A 43 -12.95 5.98 -7.02
C SER A 43 -11.74 6.38 -6.17
N LEU A 44 -10.67 5.57 -6.20
CA LEU A 44 -9.41 5.90 -5.53
C LEU A 44 -8.79 7.19 -6.09
N LEU A 45 -8.75 7.35 -7.42
CA LEU A 45 -8.26 8.57 -8.06
C LEU A 45 -9.06 9.81 -7.64
N GLY A 46 -10.39 9.70 -7.58
CA GLY A 46 -11.27 10.79 -7.16
C GLY A 46 -11.04 11.18 -5.70
N SER A 47 -10.99 10.21 -4.80
CA SER A 47 -10.81 10.43 -3.36
C SER A 47 -9.42 10.95 -2.97
N THR A 48 -8.40 10.68 -3.78
CA THR A 48 -7.01 11.07 -3.51
C THR A 48 -6.58 12.34 -4.24
N ARG A 49 -7.49 13.00 -4.95
CA ARG A 49 -7.18 14.23 -5.67
C ARG A 49 -6.91 15.38 -4.71
N ILE A 50 -5.71 15.95 -4.78
CA ILE A 50 -5.34 17.16 -4.04
C ILE A 50 -5.69 18.38 -4.90
N ALA A 51 -6.58 19.23 -4.39
CA ALA A 51 -6.94 20.48 -5.06
C ALA A 51 -5.84 21.54 -4.85
N PRO A 52 -5.39 22.26 -5.90
CA PRO A 52 -4.17 23.05 -5.83
C PRO A 52 -4.27 24.38 -5.06
N ASN A 53 -5.48 24.91 -4.89
CA ASN A 53 -5.70 26.22 -4.27
C ASN A 53 -6.21 26.12 -2.84
N LEU A 54 -6.13 24.92 -2.27
CA LEU A 54 -6.82 24.56 -1.04
C LEU A 54 -5.77 24.30 0.06
N PRO A 55 -5.98 24.84 1.29
CA PRO A 55 -5.02 24.65 2.36
C PRO A 55 -4.67 23.18 2.58
N LEU A 56 -3.38 22.87 2.62
CA LEU A 56 -2.83 21.55 2.87
C LEU A 56 -2.81 21.29 4.39
N THR A 57 -3.94 20.82 4.93
CA THR A 57 -4.06 20.47 6.35
C THR A 57 -4.24 18.97 6.54
N VAL A 58 -3.75 18.45 7.66
CA VAL A 58 -3.87 17.03 8.04
C VAL A 58 -5.32 16.54 7.95
N GLN A 59 -6.27 17.29 8.49
CA GLN A 59 -7.70 16.95 8.47
C GLN A 59 -8.27 16.77 7.06
N ARG A 60 -7.78 17.56 6.09
CA ARG A 60 -8.26 17.48 4.71
C ARG A 60 -7.62 16.35 3.93
N LEU A 61 -6.40 15.97 4.30
CA LEU A 61 -5.71 14.83 3.70
C LEU A 61 -6.18 13.50 4.31
N ALA A 62 -6.73 13.49 5.53
CA ALA A 62 -7.11 12.27 6.25
C ALA A 62 -8.01 11.32 5.44
N GLY A 63 -9.01 11.84 4.73
CA GLY A 63 -9.90 11.00 3.90
C GLY A 63 -9.16 10.33 2.73
N ALA A 64 -8.31 11.08 2.02
CA ALA A 64 -7.50 10.58 0.93
C ALA A 64 -6.46 9.55 1.41
N VAL A 65 -5.81 9.85 2.54
CA VAL A 65 -4.80 8.98 3.16
C VAL A 65 -5.44 7.67 3.64
N ARG A 66 -6.61 7.73 4.27
CA ARG A 66 -7.35 6.52 4.66
C ARG A 66 -7.72 5.66 3.46
N ALA A 67 -8.21 6.27 2.38
CA ALA A 67 -8.54 5.52 1.15
C ALA A 67 -7.31 4.82 0.56
N LEU A 68 -6.16 5.48 0.55
CA LEU A 68 -4.88 4.90 0.11
C LEU A 68 -4.42 3.75 1.00
N ASP A 69 -4.39 3.98 2.31
CA ASP A 69 -3.93 3.00 3.28
C ASP A 69 -4.83 1.74 3.23
N SER A 70 -6.16 1.91 3.11
CA SER A 70 -7.09 0.78 2.93
C SER A 70 -6.77 -0.07 1.69
N VAL A 71 -6.42 0.54 0.55
CA VAL A 71 -6.04 -0.22 -0.65
C VAL A 71 -4.70 -0.93 -0.45
N ILE A 72 -3.71 -0.25 0.13
CA ILE A 72 -2.38 -0.82 0.40
C ILE A 72 -2.47 -2.02 1.36
N GLU A 73 -3.35 -1.93 2.35
CA GLU A 73 -3.61 -3.01 3.32
C GLU A 73 -4.51 -4.11 2.76
N GLY A 74 -5.04 -3.97 1.55
CA GLY A 74 -5.97 -4.94 0.95
C GLY A 74 -7.36 -4.97 1.60
N LYS A 75 -7.74 -3.89 2.29
CA LYS A 75 -9.00 -3.74 3.03
C LYS A 75 -10.00 -2.82 2.33
N ALA A 76 -9.67 -2.31 1.15
CA ALA A 76 -10.55 -1.42 0.40
C ALA A 76 -11.76 -2.17 -0.13
N GLU A 77 -12.92 -1.51 -0.08
CA GLU A 77 -14.15 -1.98 -0.71
C GLU A 77 -14.70 -0.91 -1.67
N PRO A 78 -14.96 -1.25 -2.95
CA PRO A 78 -14.70 -2.53 -3.60
C PRO A 78 -13.20 -2.91 -3.65
N PHE A 79 -12.92 -4.21 -3.63
CA PHE A 79 -11.54 -4.71 -3.65
C PHE A 79 -10.73 -4.15 -4.82
N LEU A 80 -9.54 -3.65 -4.48
CA LEU A 80 -8.55 -3.18 -5.43
C LEU A 80 -7.18 -3.75 -5.04
N PRO A 81 -6.44 -4.39 -5.97
CA PRO A 81 -5.14 -4.97 -5.63
C PRO A 81 -4.16 -3.92 -5.06
N PRO A 82 -3.39 -4.23 -3.99
CA PRO A 82 -2.51 -3.27 -3.31
C PRO A 82 -1.52 -2.51 -4.20
N ARG A 83 -1.10 -3.10 -5.33
CA ARG A 83 -0.26 -2.46 -6.35
C ARG A 83 -0.83 -1.16 -6.90
N PHE A 84 -2.16 -1.04 -7.02
CA PHE A 84 -2.80 0.22 -7.38
C PHE A 84 -2.61 1.27 -6.29
N GLY A 85 -2.71 0.85 -5.02
CA GLY A 85 -2.41 1.68 -3.86
C GLY A 85 -0.97 2.21 -3.88
N TYR A 86 0.02 1.38 -4.19
CA TYR A 86 1.42 1.81 -4.29
C TYR A 86 1.65 2.84 -5.41
N VAL A 87 1.04 2.63 -6.59
CA VAL A 87 1.12 3.59 -7.70
C VAL A 87 0.47 4.91 -7.31
N GLN A 88 -0.75 4.87 -6.79
CA GLN A 88 -1.45 6.10 -6.41
C GLN A 88 -0.77 6.81 -5.25
N LEU A 89 -0.15 6.08 -4.34
CA LEU A 89 0.65 6.66 -3.28
C LEU A 89 1.82 7.49 -3.84
N PHE A 90 2.53 6.94 -4.83
CA PHE A 90 3.60 7.65 -5.50
C PHE A 90 3.07 8.95 -6.14
N ASP A 91 1.97 8.88 -6.88
CA ASP A 91 1.37 10.05 -7.55
C ASP A 91 0.81 11.08 -6.58
N PHE A 92 0.22 10.63 -5.48
CA PHE A 92 -0.26 11.48 -4.39
C PHE A 92 0.88 12.28 -3.77
N LEU A 93 2.01 11.63 -3.48
CA LEU A 93 3.17 12.30 -2.91
C LEU A 93 3.80 13.30 -3.88
N GLU A 94 3.91 12.97 -5.17
CA GLU A 94 4.42 13.92 -6.17
C GLU A 94 3.47 15.13 -6.35
N SER A 95 2.16 14.89 -6.27
CA SER A 95 1.14 15.96 -6.27
C SER A 95 1.23 16.82 -5.02
N LEU A 96 1.44 16.22 -3.85
CA LEU A 96 1.58 16.94 -2.58
C LEU A 96 2.85 17.80 -2.58
N LYS A 97 3.97 17.26 -3.05
CA LYS A 97 5.23 18.02 -3.23
C LYS A 97 5.03 19.23 -4.14
N SER A 98 4.34 19.05 -5.26
CA SER A 98 4.06 20.12 -6.22
C SER A 98 3.19 21.22 -5.60
N ASN A 99 2.19 20.83 -4.80
CA ASN A 99 1.35 21.80 -4.09
C ASN A 99 2.10 22.53 -2.97
N ILE A 100 2.94 21.84 -2.21
CA ILE A 100 3.79 22.48 -1.19
C ILE A 100 4.75 23.48 -1.86
N GLN A 101 5.33 23.14 -3.01
CA GLN A 101 6.15 24.07 -3.79
C GLN A 101 5.38 25.33 -4.18
N LEU A 102 4.14 25.17 -4.67
CA LEU A 102 3.27 26.29 -5.02
C LEU A 102 2.95 27.16 -3.79
N HIS A 103 2.53 26.56 -2.68
CA HIS A 103 2.23 27.29 -1.44
C HIS A 103 3.45 27.98 -0.85
N ASN A 104 4.64 27.36 -0.93
CA ASN A 104 5.90 27.96 -0.50
C ASN A 104 6.26 29.18 -1.36
N TYR A 105 6.12 29.06 -2.69
CA TYR A 105 6.32 30.18 -3.61
C TYR A 105 5.38 31.36 -3.31
N CYS A 106 4.13 31.08 -2.93
CA CYS A 106 3.14 32.09 -2.53
C CYS A 106 3.29 32.60 -1.08
N GLY A 107 4.31 32.15 -0.32
CA GLY A 107 4.53 32.56 1.07
C GLY A 107 3.53 32.00 2.09
N SER A 108 2.79 30.95 1.72
CA SER A 108 1.72 30.35 2.54
C SER A 108 2.22 29.23 3.48
N ILE A 109 3.47 28.80 3.36
CA ILE A 109 4.08 27.79 4.23
C ILE A 109 5.45 28.31 4.69
N ASP A 110 5.60 28.50 6.00
CA ASP A 110 6.90 28.73 6.61
C ASP A 110 7.68 27.40 6.66
N THR A 111 8.56 27.20 5.69
CA THR A 111 9.47 26.06 5.69
C THR A 111 10.61 26.30 6.69
N LYS A 112 10.82 25.34 7.60
CA LYS A 112 11.96 25.42 8.54
C LYS A 112 13.28 25.33 7.76
N PRO A 113 14.36 25.99 8.23
CA PRO A 113 15.69 25.80 7.66
C PRO A 113 16.02 24.30 7.59
N HIS A 114 16.49 23.83 6.44
CA HIS A 114 16.87 22.43 6.14
C HIS A 114 15.73 21.41 5.94
N GLN A 115 14.46 21.79 6.03
CA GLN A 115 13.38 20.87 5.74
C GLN A 115 13.13 20.77 4.22
N THR A 116 13.31 19.59 3.64
CA THR A 116 13.01 19.37 2.21
C THR A 116 11.50 19.28 1.98
N ILE A 117 11.02 19.74 0.82
CA ILE A 117 9.62 19.58 0.41
C ILE A 117 9.15 18.12 0.49
N ALA A 118 10.04 17.18 0.14
CA ALA A 118 9.74 15.75 0.24
C ALA A 118 9.54 15.30 1.70
N ALA A 119 10.32 15.81 2.65
CA ALA A 119 10.15 15.53 4.07
C ALA A 119 8.82 16.11 4.59
N ILE A 120 8.45 17.33 4.18
CA ILE A 120 7.17 17.96 4.54
C ILE A 120 6.00 17.15 3.99
N ALA A 121 6.04 16.75 2.72
CA ALA A 121 5.00 15.92 2.10
C ALA A 121 4.83 14.59 2.85
N TYR A 122 5.94 13.97 3.23
CA TYR A 122 5.92 12.74 4.01
C TYR A 122 5.33 12.94 5.41
N GLU A 123 5.74 14.00 6.14
CA GLU A 123 5.19 14.31 7.46
C GLU A 123 3.69 14.59 7.40
N LEU A 124 3.22 15.36 6.41
CA LEU A 124 1.80 15.63 6.20
C LEU A 124 1.00 14.35 5.95
N TYR A 125 1.51 13.46 5.09
CA TYR A 125 0.89 12.16 4.88
C TYR A 125 0.83 11.38 6.20
N ARG A 126 1.98 11.20 6.86
CA ARG A 126 2.11 10.40 8.08
C ARG A 126 1.19 10.88 9.19
N ASN A 127 1.08 12.20 9.35
CA ASN A 127 0.22 12.80 10.37
C ASN A 127 -1.27 12.68 10.05
N ALA A 128 -1.62 12.44 8.78
CA ALA A 128 -2.99 12.20 8.33
C ALA A 128 -3.39 10.71 8.36
N GLN A 129 -2.46 9.80 8.67
CA GLN A 129 -2.78 8.38 8.88
C GLN A 129 -3.48 8.18 10.22
N ASP A 130 -4.48 7.30 10.24
CA ASP A 130 -5.11 6.86 11.50
C ASP A 130 -4.10 6.08 12.37
N THR A 131 -3.28 5.25 11.73
CA THR A 131 -2.15 4.53 12.37
C THR A 131 -0.85 4.87 11.64
N PRO A 132 0.02 5.70 12.22
CA PRO A 132 1.25 6.14 11.56
C PRO A 132 2.16 4.97 11.17
N THR A 133 2.42 4.84 9.88
CA THR A 133 3.28 3.78 9.37
C THR A 133 4.76 4.10 9.62
N ALA A 134 5.54 3.07 9.96
CA ALA A 134 6.98 3.21 10.21
C ALA A 134 7.74 3.70 8.95
N THR A 135 8.75 4.55 9.16
CA THR A 135 9.50 5.22 8.08
C THR A 135 10.18 4.25 7.10
N GLY A 136 10.70 3.11 7.58
CA GLY A 136 11.31 2.10 6.72
C GLY A 136 10.32 1.46 5.75
N ARG A 137 9.12 1.13 6.25
CA ARG A 137 8.04 0.56 5.43
C ARG A 137 7.56 1.55 4.36
N TRP A 138 7.53 2.83 4.71
CA TRP A 138 7.18 3.91 3.81
C TRP A 138 8.14 4.12 2.64
N ARG A 139 9.45 4.13 2.91
CA ARG A 139 10.45 4.23 1.85
C ARG A 139 10.29 3.09 0.84
N ARG A 140 9.97 1.89 1.34
CA ARG A 140 9.67 0.73 0.50
C ARG A 140 8.43 0.97 -0.36
N PHE A 141 7.30 1.40 0.22
CA PHE A 141 6.08 1.66 -0.56
C PHE A 141 6.28 2.66 -1.69
N ARG A 142 7.00 3.76 -1.42
CA ARG A 142 7.34 4.74 -2.45
C ARG A 142 8.21 4.15 -3.56
N LEU A 143 9.21 3.33 -3.22
CA LEU A 143 10.08 2.67 -4.20
C LEU A 143 9.29 1.71 -5.08
N VAL A 144 8.45 0.88 -4.46
CA VAL A 144 7.57 -0.08 -5.14
C VAL A 144 6.61 0.65 -6.07
N GLY A 145 5.98 1.73 -5.61
CA GLY A 145 5.08 2.56 -6.41
C GLY A 145 5.76 3.17 -7.64
N GLY A 146 6.98 3.69 -7.47
CA GLY A 146 7.79 4.21 -8.58
C GLY A 146 8.11 3.14 -9.62
N ARG A 147 8.56 1.96 -9.18
CA ARG A 147 8.85 0.83 -10.07
C ARG A 147 7.61 0.36 -10.83
N TRP A 148 6.47 0.30 -10.17
CA TRP A 148 5.22 -0.04 -10.83
C TRP A 148 4.82 1.01 -11.86
N LYS A 149 4.95 2.30 -11.52
CA LYS A 149 4.68 3.40 -12.45
C LYS A 149 5.53 3.30 -13.71
N ASP A 150 6.82 2.98 -13.55
CA ASP A 150 7.73 2.77 -14.68
C ASP A 150 7.31 1.55 -15.53
N ALA A 151 6.92 0.45 -14.89
CA ALA A 151 6.51 -0.78 -15.56
C ALA A 151 5.20 -0.62 -16.36
N ILE A 152 4.22 0.08 -15.80
CA ILE A 152 2.90 0.25 -16.44
C ILE A 152 2.84 1.45 -17.39
N ARG A 153 3.89 2.30 -17.38
CA ARG A 153 4.00 3.56 -18.12
C ARG A 153 2.84 4.52 -17.87
N SER A 154 1.71 4.29 -18.53
CA SER A 154 0.52 5.16 -18.48
C SER A 154 -0.80 4.37 -18.41
N SER A 155 -0.76 3.04 -18.35
CA SER A 155 -1.97 2.22 -18.29
C SER A 155 -2.06 1.49 -16.95
N PRO A 156 -2.86 2.01 -15.99
CA PRO A 156 -3.10 1.34 -14.70
C PRO A 156 -3.66 -0.07 -14.85
N LEU A 157 -4.37 -0.36 -15.94
CA LEU A 157 -4.91 -1.69 -16.24
C LEU A 157 -3.82 -2.74 -16.46
N LEU A 158 -2.60 -2.34 -16.86
CA LEU A 158 -1.48 -3.27 -16.95
C LEU A 158 -1.12 -3.88 -15.60
N LEU A 159 -1.45 -3.22 -14.48
CA LEU A 159 -1.30 -3.82 -13.15
C LEU A 159 -2.05 -5.15 -13.05
N LEU A 160 -3.21 -5.30 -13.70
CA LEU A 160 -3.99 -6.54 -13.68
C LEU A 160 -3.27 -7.72 -14.32
N ALA A 161 -2.42 -7.47 -15.32
CA ALA A 161 -1.69 -8.52 -16.03
C ALA A 161 -0.52 -9.11 -15.23
N PHE A 162 -0.09 -8.44 -14.14
CA PHE A 162 1.00 -8.93 -13.32
C PHE A 162 0.50 -9.94 -12.28
N SER A 163 1.17 -11.09 -12.21
CA SER A 163 0.90 -12.10 -11.18
C SER A 163 1.26 -11.59 -9.78
N LYS A 164 0.74 -12.26 -8.75
CA LYS A 164 1.10 -12.01 -7.34
C LYS A 164 2.61 -12.15 -7.11
N THR A 165 3.26 -13.07 -7.83
CA THR A 165 4.70 -13.30 -7.81
C THR A 165 5.48 -12.10 -8.37
N ALA A 166 5.01 -11.47 -9.45
CA ALA A 166 5.66 -10.24 -9.94
C ALA A 166 5.55 -9.09 -8.92
N ALA A 167 4.51 -9.09 -8.09
CA ALA A 167 4.34 -8.09 -7.04
C ALA A 167 5.26 -8.21 -5.83
N SER A 168 5.90 -9.37 -5.62
CA SER A 168 6.91 -9.52 -4.55
C SER A 168 8.30 -9.04 -4.97
N PHE A 169 8.56 -8.87 -6.29
CA PHE A 169 9.83 -8.41 -6.84
C PHE A 169 9.91 -6.89 -7.07
N ALA A 170 8.76 -6.21 -7.14
CA ALA A 170 8.68 -4.75 -7.19
C ALA A 170 9.16 -4.14 -5.86
#